data_AF-C6K3M9-F1
#
_entry.id   AF-C6K3M9-F1
#
_cell.length_a   1.000
_cell.length_b   1.000
_cell.length_c   1.000
_cell.angle_alpha   90.00
_cell.angle_beta   90.00
_cell.angle_gamma   90.00
#
_symmetry.space_group_name_H-M   'P 1'
#
loop_
_entity.id
_entity.type
_entity.pdbx_description
1 polymer ?
#
loop_
_entity_poly.entity_id
_entity_poly.type
_entity_poly.pdbx_seq_one_letter_code
_entity_poly.pdbx_strand_id
1 'polypeptide(L)'
;MTKRKRGCQPLVAKSVLSVICLIATIWVIVAVIFFSNVFEESASDVDAQPYFDENLTRPGEPYISFDAYLDCLAQRLNVDRHTKQELPFAQWNTTMPYLVVPVTVEQGDMKALACNMSVAVRHLTYVQNGGVGSMTAFLDGVAAAFAFTRRLKVVRMPHNFGYSVALNVAMRDALSMPFEEVPFLMMGNNDVRFPAGMLEAGMPQMYAQSLAGRARVAELEAEVATEPNEHTPPRFRDVPLRSTDGRHVLVTSRLLPDRIRYMSKDERRNAFKDFAGPLYVDHNVETAFWGLTRLAMEVTGYFDENCYPAYYEDTDYVRRMWLLGFQSFHVRGFERRPMRHIGGGSVVGVGKFKPAPHLSDIPPFIRASAYIVNLVFSYHYTMGKYELPGGRWPDRRNKEPYLSQHLPLDAYVLNERRNAALTELQRIAINEETLKSFKRRNTLVSPEVILEQKDGAAFKNLRMVALDYVLYYRDGDKLRVALSRVNSTVAA
;
A
#
# COMPACT_ATOMS: atom_id res chain seq x y z
N MET A 1 -17.29 -80.19 -14.59
CA MET A 1 -17.34 -78.91 -15.33
C MET A 1 -16.88 -77.79 -14.42
N THR A 2 -15.70 -77.26 -14.70
CA THR A 2 -14.93 -76.28 -13.95
C THR A 2 -15.34 -74.85 -14.33
N LYS A 3 -15.64 -73.98 -13.35
CA LYS A 3 -15.63 -72.51 -13.52
C LYS A 3 -14.66 -71.88 -12.54
N ARG A 4 -13.52 -71.42 -13.08
CA ARG A 4 -12.46 -70.66 -12.38
C ARG A 4 -12.95 -69.24 -12.07
N LYS A 5 -12.86 -68.81 -10.81
CA LYS A 5 -12.82 -67.39 -10.43
C LYS A 5 -11.38 -66.89 -10.61
N ARG A 6 -11.18 -65.86 -11.45
CA ARG A 6 -9.93 -65.09 -11.52
C ARG A 6 -10.11 -63.83 -10.67
N GLY A 7 -9.29 -63.68 -9.63
CA GLY A 7 -9.09 -62.41 -8.93
C GLY A 7 -8.03 -61.60 -9.67
N CYS A 8 -8.36 -60.36 -10.06
CA CYS A 8 -7.38 -59.36 -10.46
C CYS A 8 -7.05 -58.51 -9.22
N GLN A 9 -5.82 -58.61 -8.73
CA GLN A 9 -5.23 -57.60 -7.85
C GLN A 9 -4.61 -56.49 -8.72
N PRO A 10 -4.85 -55.19 -8.46
CA PRO A 10 -4.16 -54.11 -9.15
C PRO A 10 -2.81 -53.87 -8.46
N LEU A 11 -1.76 -54.49 -9.00
CA LEU A 11 -0.38 -54.39 -8.49
C LEU A 11 0.41 -53.20 -9.08
N VAL A 12 -0.23 -52.30 -9.83
CA VAL A 12 0.48 -51.22 -10.57
C VAL A 12 0.14 -49.81 -10.06
N ALA A 13 -0.90 -49.64 -9.24
CA ALA A 13 -1.32 -48.31 -8.79
C ALA A 13 -0.41 -47.68 -7.71
N LYS A 14 0.23 -48.49 -6.86
CA LYS A 14 1.07 -47.97 -5.76
C LYS A 14 2.38 -47.35 -6.27
N SER A 15 3.00 -47.95 -7.28
CA SER A 15 4.30 -47.46 -7.79
C SER A 15 4.17 -46.12 -8.53
N VAL A 16 3.07 -45.92 -9.27
CA VAL A 16 2.82 -44.65 -9.97
C VAL A 16 2.48 -43.53 -8.97
N LEU A 17 1.68 -43.82 -7.94
CA LEU A 17 1.35 -42.84 -6.91
C LEU A 17 2.58 -42.41 -6.09
N SER A 18 3.48 -43.34 -5.77
CA SER A 18 4.74 -43.03 -5.08
C SER A 18 5.68 -42.18 -5.93
N VAL A 19 5.75 -42.41 -7.24
CA VAL A 19 6.55 -41.57 -8.16
C VAL A 19 5.94 -40.18 -8.31
N ILE A 20 4.61 -40.06 -8.39
CA ILE A 20 3.93 -38.75 -8.45
C ILE A 20 4.13 -37.97 -7.15
N CYS A 21 4.01 -38.62 -5.99
CA CYS A 21 4.31 -37.98 -4.70
C CYS A 21 5.78 -37.55 -4.61
N LEU A 22 6.73 -38.39 -5.04
CA LEU A 22 8.15 -38.05 -5.00
C LEU A 22 8.47 -36.85 -5.92
N ILE A 23 7.90 -36.81 -7.12
CA ILE A 23 8.05 -35.67 -8.04
C ILE A 23 7.41 -34.41 -7.45
N ALA A 24 6.22 -34.49 -6.86
CA ALA A 24 5.58 -33.36 -6.20
C ALA A 24 6.39 -32.84 -4.99
N THR A 25 6.96 -33.73 -4.18
CA THR A 25 7.84 -33.36 -3.06
C THR A 25 9.14 -32.74 -3.55
N ILE A 26 9.74 -33.26 -4.64
CA ILE A 26 10.91 -32.66 -5.27
C ILE A 26 10.59 -31.27 -5.83
N TRP A 27 9.41 -31.07 -6.44
CA TRP A 27 8.98 -29.75 -6.93
C TRP A 27 8.70 -28.76 -5.80
N VAL A 28 8.14 -29.21 -4.66
CA VAL A 28 7.98 -28.37 -3.47
C VAL A 28 9.33 -28.03 -2.86
N ILE A 29 10.27 -28.98 -2.77
CA ILE A 29 11.63 -28.72 -2.27
C ILE A 29 12.39 -27.79 -3.22
N VAL A 30 12.30 -27.99 -4.53
CA VAL A 30 12.92 -27.10 -5.53
C VAL A 30 12.27 -25.72 -5.49
N ALA A 31 10.95 -25.61 -5.36
CA ALA A 31 10.29 -24.31 -5.21
C ALA A 31 10.68 -23.62 -3.90
N VAL A 32 10.74 -24.35 -2.77
CA VAL A 32 11.23 -23.81 -1.50
C VAL A 32 12.68 -23.36 -1.63
N ILE A 33 13.58 -24.16 -2.22
CA ILE A 33 14.98 -23.78 -2.46
C ILE A 33 15.09 -22.60 -3.43
N PHE A 34 14.26 -22.52 -4.47
CA PHE A 34 14.27 -21.40 -5.42
C PHE A 34 13.74 -20.11 -4.78
N PHE A 35 12.71 -20.19 -3.94
CA PHE A 35 12.19 -19.03 -3.19
C PHE A 35 13.08 -18.64 -2.00
N SER A 36 13.77 -19.60 -1.37
CA SER A 36 14.83 -19.34 -0.40
C SER A 36 16.01 -18.64 -1.06
N ASN A 37 16.44 -19.06 -2.25
CA ASN A 37 17.56 -18.46 -2.99
C ASN A 37 17.26 -17.11 -3.67
N VAL A 38 15.98 -16.74 -3.85
CA VAL A 38 15.60 -15.38 -4.28
C VAL A 38 15.71 -14.37 -3.11
N PHE A 39 15.80 -14.86 -1.86
CA PHE A 39 16.04 -14.05 -0.66
C PHE A 39 17.36 -14.38 0.07
N GLU A 40 18.05 -15.47 -0.30
CA GLU A 40 19.45 -15.76 0.05
C GLU A 40 20.32 -15.33 -1.13
N GLU A 41 20.50 -14.01 -1.25
CA GLU A 41 21.74 -13.51 -1.80
C GLU A 41 22.87 -14.10 -0.94
N SER A 42 23.75 -14.86 -1.60
CA SER A 42 24.91 -15.55 -1.06
C SER A 42 25.42 -14.97 0.27
N ALA A 43 25.28 -15.74 1.35
CA ALA A 43 26.13 -15.61 2.54
C ALA A 43 27.56 -16.06 2.18
N SER A 44 28.22 -15.31 1.29
CA SER A 44 29.67 -15.30 1.21
C SER A 44 30.17 -14.44 2.37
N ASP A 45 30.88 -15.08 3.27
CA ASP A 45 31.57 -14.52 4.43
C ASP A 45 32.59 -13.46 3.97
N VAL A 46 32.16 -12.20 3.91
CA VAL A 46 33.02 -11.01 3.80
C VAL A 46 32.43 -9.95 4.73
N ASP A 47 33.29 -9.23 5.44
CA ASP A 47 32.99 -8.09 6.30
C ASP A 47 32.19 -6.96 5.62
N ALA A 48 30.91 -7.21 5.31
CA ALA A 48 30.00 -6.15 4.90
C ALA A 48 29.74 -5.26 6.12
N GLN A 49 30.28 -4.04 6.05
CA GLN A 49 29.92 -2.92 6.93
C GLN A 49 28.38 -2.82 7.02
N PRO A 50 27.83 -2.44 8.18
CA PRO A 50 26.39 -2.31 8.31
C PRO A 50 25.88 -1.33 7.26
N TYR A 51 24.73 -1.67 6.66
CA TYR A 51 24.09 -0.87 5.61
C TYR A 51 23.60 0.51 6.12
N PHE A 52 23.60 0.71 7.44
CA PHE A 52 23.39 1.98 8.10
C PHE A 52 24.40 2.15 9.25
N ASP A 53 24.80 3.40 9.53
CA ASP A 53 25.47 3.74 10.79
C ASP A 53 24.49 3.73 11.98
N GLU A 54 24.99 3.92 13.20
CA GLU A 54 24.18 3.93 14.44
C GLU A 54 23.04 4.96 14.46
N ASN A 55 23.09 5.97 13.57
CA ASN A 55 22.14 7.06 13.42
C ASN A 55 21.23 6.91 12.18
N LEU A 56 21.22 5.72 11.56
CA LEU A 56 20.44 5.41 10.37
C LEU A 56 20.89 6.17 9.11
N THR A 57 22.15 6.58 9.04
CA THR A 57 22.74 7.19 7.84
C THR A 57 23.21 6.10 6.86
N ARG A 58 22.87 6.24 5.59
CA ARG A 58 23.33 5.32 4.53
C ARG A 58 24.80 5.57 4.14
N PRO A 59 25.55 4.54 3.72
CA PRO A 59 26.91 4.69 3.21
C PRO A 59 27.01 5.75 2.12
N GLY A 60 27.94 6.70 2.29
CA GLY A 60 28.17 7.79 1.36
C GLY A 60 27.17 8.95 1.43
N GLU A 61 26.14 8.87 2.29
CA GLU A 61 25.26 10.00 2.58
C GLU A 61 25.78 10.78 3.80
N PRO A 62 25.65 12.12 3.80
CA PRO A 62 26.05 12.92 4.95
C PRO A 62 25.07 12.69 6.10
N TYR A 63 25.60 12.68 7.32
CA TYR A 63 24.75 12.74 8.51
C TYR A 63 24.01 14.09 8.55
N ILE A 64 22.69 14.03 8.74
CA ILE A 64 21.83 15.21 8.88
C ILE A 64 21.35 15.27 10.34
N SER A 65 21.77 16.32 11.04
CA SER A 65 21.29 16.59 12.40
C SER A 65 19.79 16.89 12.39
N PHE A 66 19.14 16.76 13.55
CA PHE A 66 17.73 17.12 13.65
C PHE A 66 17.47 18.59 13.27
N ASP A 67 18.32 19.50 13.72
CA ASP A 67 18.18 20.93 13.45
C ASP A 67 18.36 21.27 11.95
N ALA A 68 19.39 20.70 11.30
CA ALA A 68 19.61 20.86 9.86
C ALA A 68 18.44 20.28 9.04
N TYR A 69 17.85 19.18 9.49
CA TYR A 69 16.64 18.64 8.88
C TYR A 69 15.45 19.59 9.02
N LEU A 70 15.24 20.21 10.18
CA LEU A 70 14.18 21.19 10.37
C LEU A 70 14.38 22.39 9.43
N ASP A 71 15.61 22.81 9.15
CA ASP A 71 15.89 23.87 8.17
C ASP A 71 15.55 23.45 6.74
N CYS A 72 15.97 22.25 6.32
CA CYS A 72 15.56 21.69 5.02
C CYS A 72 14.03 21.64 4.92
N LEU A 73 13.36 21.12 5.94
CA LEU A 73 11.91 21.00 5.96
C LEU A 73 11.22 22.37 5.93
N ALA A 74 11.75 23.39 6.62
CA ALA A 74 11.24 24.75 6.56
C ALA A 74 11.33 25.33 5.14
N GLN A 75 12.44 25.08 4.44
CA GLN A 75 12.57 25.45 3.02
C GLN A 75 11.57 24.70 2.12
N ARG A 76 11.31 23.42 2.39
CA ARG A 76 10.31 22.64 1.64
C ARG A 76 8.89 23.10 1.94
N LEU A 77 8.57 23.53 3.14
CA LEU A 77 7.26 24.10 3.48
C LEU A 77 7.13 25.58 3.10
N ASN A 78 8.22 26.20 2.63
CA ASN A 78 8.33 27.63 2.35
C ASN A 78 7.90 28.49 3.56
N VAL A 79 8.52 28.23 4.71
CA VAL A 79 8.30 28.93 5.97
C VAL A 79 9.63 29.35 6.57
N ASP A 80 9.61 30.39 7.41
CA ASP A 80 10.71 30.69 8.32
C ASP A 80 10.35 30.17 9.71
N ARG A 81 11.03 29.10 10.15
CA ARG A 81 10.78 28.48 11.44
C ARG A 81 11.35 29.25 12.63
N HIS A 82 12.32 30.14 12.41
CA HIS A 82 12.93 30.96 13.45
C HIS A 82 12.04 32.15 13.80
N THR A 83 11.44 32.78 12.79
CA THR A 83 10.45 33.86 12.99
C THR A 83 9.00 33.34 13.07
N LYS A 84 8.78 32.04 12.83
CA LYS A 84 7.47 31.38 12.82
C LYS A 84 6.49 32.01 11.82
N GLN A 85 6.97 32.31 10.62
CA GLN A 85 6.19 32.94 9.56
C GLN A 85 6.04 32.02 8.36
N GLU A 86 4.84 32.02 7.78
CA GLU A 86 4.61 31.44 6.47
C GLU A 86 5.01 32.42 5.36
N LEU A 87 5.81 31.95 4.40
CA LEU A 87 6.19 32.76 3.24
C LEU A 87 5.22 32.47 2.08
N PRO A 88 4.92 33.47 1.21
CA PRO A 88 4.09 33.25 0.03
C PRO A 88 4.81 32.35 -0.97
N PHE A 89 4.07 31.48 -1.66
CA PHE A 89 4.59 30.73 -2.79
C PHE A 89 4.66 31.66 -4.02
N ALA A 90 5.86 31.86 -4.56
CA ALA A 90 6.08 32.80 -5.66
C ALA A 90 5.38 32.38 -6.97
N GLN A 91 5.34 31.08 -7.26
CA GLN A 91 4.68 30.51 -8.43
C GLN A 91 3.92 29.26 -8.03
N TRP A 92 2.69 29.14 -8.53
CA TRP A 92 1.82 28.06 -8.13
C TRP A 92 2.20 26.73 -8.81
N ASN A 93 2.67 26.76 -10.05
CA ASN A 93 2.95 25.55 -10.84
C ASN A 93 4.37 24.96 -10.65
N THR A 94 5.17 25.50 -9.72
CA THR A 94 6.54 25.04 -9.41
C THR A 94 6.64 24.38 -8.04
N THR A 95 5.50 24.20 -7.36
CA THR A 95 5.40 23.59 -6.03
C THR A 95 4.67 22.28 -6.10
N MET A 96 5.02 21.33 -5.26
CA MET A 96 4.20 20.13 -5.07
C MET A 96 2.93 20.52 -4.30
N PRO A 97 1.72 20.30 -4.84
CA PRO A 97 0.48 20.68 -4.16
C PRO A 97 0.29 19.86 -2.89
N TYR A 98 0.43 18.55 -2.95
CA TYR A 98 0.31 17.68 -1.79
C TYR A 98 1.33 16.55 -1.87
N LEU A 99 2.05 16.29 -0.78
CA LEU A 99 2.93 15.14 -0.61
C LEU A 99 2.52 14.34 0.62
N VAL A 100 2.34 13.04 0.46
CA VAL A 100 2.30 12.10 1.59
C VAL A 100 3.57 11.27 1.63
N VAL A 101 4.14 11.17 2.82
CA VAL A 101 5.27 10.27 3.10
C VAL A 101 4.87 9.38 4.28
N PRO A 102 4.45 8.14 4.03
CA PRO A 102 4.31 7.13 5.07
C PRO A 102 5.68 6.82 5.67
N VAL A 103 5.76 6.73 7.00
CA VAL A 103 7.02 6.55 7.73
C VAL A 103 6.83 5.54 8.84
N THR A 104 7.83 4.69 9.08
CA THR A 104 7.78 3.72 10.18
C THR A 104 8.96 3.90 11.13
N VAL A 105 10.18 3.83 10.59
CA VAL A 105 11.44 3.79 11.36
C VAL A 105 12.58 4.55 10.68
N GLU A 106 12.39 4.97 9.43
CA GLU A 106 13.46 5.40 8.52
C GLU A 106 13.83 6.88 8.72
N GLN A 107 14.20 7.27 9.95
CA GLN A 107 14.48 8.67 10.28
C GLN A 107 15.59 9.28 9.42
N GLY A 108 16.65 8.53 9.12
CA GLY A 108 17.75 8.99 8.26
C GLY A 108 17.28 9.29 6.83
N ASP A 109 16.50 8.39 6.26
CA ASP A 109 15.93 8.55 4.92
C ASP A 109 14.93 9.70 4.83
N MET A 110 14.10 9.88 5.86
CA MET A 110 13.21 11.05 5.94
C MET A 110 13.99 12.37 5.86
N LYS A 111 15.12 12.46 6.59
CA LYS A 111 15.96 13.65 6.59
C LYS A 111 16.60 13.89 5.23
N ALA A 112 17.16 12.82 4.65
CA ALA A 112 17.82 12.88 3.36
C ALA A 112 16.84 13.24 2.24
N LEU A 113 15.62 12.69 2.24
CA LEU A 113 14.56 13.06 1.30
C LEU A 113 14.24 14.55 1.39
N ALA A 114 13.97 15.08 2.59
CA ALA A 114 13.59 16.48 2.77
C ALA A 114 14.70 17.44 2.30
N CYS A 115 15.96 17.11 2.56
CA CYS A 115 17.10 17.91 2.11
C CYS A 115 17.44 17.73 0.62
N ASN A 116 17.04 16.61 0.00
CA ASN A 116 17.31 16.33 -1.41
C ASN A 116 16.21 16.84 -2.37
N MET A 117 14.95 16.90 -1.93
CA MET A 117 13.88 17.52 -2.73
C MET A 117 14.24 18.98 -3.04
N SER A 118 14.02 19.42 -4.27
CA SER A 118 14.38 20.76 -4.72
C SER A 118 13.20 21.73 -4.85
N VAL A 119 11.97 21.23 -4.79
CA VAL A 119 10.73 22.03 -4.86
C VAL A 119 10.07 22.14 -3.49
N ALA A 120 9.35 23.24 -3.27
CA ALA A 120 8.52 23.38 -2.09
C ALA A 120 7.22 22.55 -2.21
N VAL A 121 6.64 22.21 -1.06
CA VAL A 121 5.42 21.41 -0.88
C VAL A 121 4.41 22.26 -0.10
N ARG A 122 3.18 22.38 -0.61
CA ARG A 122 2.14 23.18 0.05
C ARG A 122 1.49 22.46 1.22
N HIS A 123 1.20 21.18 1.03
CA HIS A 123 0.65 20.30 2.04
C HIS A 123 1.51 19.05 2.14
N LEU A 124 2.27 18.92 3.22
CA LEU A 124 3.05 17.73 3.51
C LEU A 124 2.41 16.97 4.67
N THR A 125 2.11 15.70 4.44
CA THR A 125 1.59 14.81 5.47
C THR A 125 2.57 13.67 5.73
N TYR A 126 3.14 13.65 6.92
CA TYR A 126 3.79 12.45 7.45
C TYR A 126 2.73 11.55 8.08
N VAL A 127 2.69 10.29 7.66
CA VAL A 127 1.84 9.29 8.32
C VAL A 127 2.73 8.27 9.00
N GLN A 128 2.82 8.35 10.33
CA GLN A 128 3.53 7.36 11.12
C GLN A 128 2.71 6.07 11.15
N ASN A 129 3.17 5.05 10.43
CA ASN A 129 2.49 3.78 10.26
C ASN A 129 3.07 2.70 11.19
N GLY A 130 2.86 2.88 12.49
CA GLY A 130 3.36 1.97 13.52
C GLY A 130 3.76 2.68 14.82
N GLY A 131 3.55 2.01 15.95
CA GLY A 131 3.85 2.53 17.28
C GLY A 131 5.32 2.38 17.69
N VAL A 132 6.26 2.88 16.88
CA VAL A 132 7.69 2.90 17.23
C VAL A 132 7.99 4.18 18.02
N GLY A 133 8.40 4.02 19.28
CA GLY A 133 8.55 5.12 20.24
C GLY A 133 9.59 6.15 19.82
N SER A 134 10.73 5.71 19.29
CA SER A 134 11.78 6.60 18.79
C SER A 134 11.32 7.45 17.59
N MET A 135 10.56 6.86 16.66
CA MET A 135 9.95 7.59 15.55
C MET A 135 8.86 8.55 16.05
N THR A 136 8.04 8.13 17.03
CA THR A 136 7.05 9.02 17.67
C THR A 136 7.75 10.26 18.24
N ALA A 137 8.80 10.06 19.04
CA ALA A 137 9.54 11.17 19.66
C ALA A 137 10.17 12.10 18.61
N PHE A 138 10.76 11.53 17.55
CA PHE A 138 11.31 12.30 16.44
C PHE A 138 10.24 13.20 15.81
N LEU A 139 9.12 12.60 15.40
CA LEU A 139 8.04 13.31 14.73
C LEU A 139 7.27 14.26 15.66
N ASP A 140 7.27 14.04 16.97
CA ASP A 140 6.71 14.98 17.96
C ASP A 140 7.56 16.25 18.02
N GLY A 141 8.89 16.10 17.98
CA GLY A 141 9.80 17.22 17.81
C GLY A 141 9.55 17.98 16.52
N VAL A 142 9.31 17.27 15.40
CA VAL A 142 8.97 17.89 14.11
C VAL A 142 7.65 18.67 14.21
N ALA A 143 6.59 18.03 14.71
CA ALA A 143 5.28 18.67 14.86
C ALA A 143 5.35 19.91 15.75
N ALA A 144 6.11 19.86 16.85
CA ALA A 144 6.31 21.00 17.73
C ALA A 144 7.03 22.17 17.04
N ALA A 145 8.07 21.87 16.24
CA ALA A 145 8.82 22.89 15.50
C ALA A 145 7.97 23.63 14.46
N PHE A 146 6.95 22.97 13.91
CA PHE A 146 6.09 23.51 12.85
C PHE A 146 4.64 23.77 13.28
N ALA A 147 4.35 23.77 14.59
CA ALA A 147 3.00 23.97 15.12
C ALA A 147 2.35 25.33 14.74
N PHE A 148 3.14 26.28 14.22
CA PHE A 148 2.69 27.59 13.76
C PHE A 148 2.12 27.59 12.33
N THR A 149 2.29 26.50 11.57
CA THR A 149 1.81 26.39 10.18
C THR A 149 0.89 25.19 10.01
N ARG A 150 -0.07 25.28 9.08
CA ARG A 150 -0.93 24.15 8.67
C ARG A 150 -0.38 23.39 7.47
N ARG A 151 0.76 23.81 6.90
CA ARG A 151 1.39 23.18 5.73
C ARG A 151 1.98 21.81 6.04
N LEU A 152 2.26 21.53 7.32
CA LEU A 152 2.69 20.22 7.79
C LEU A 152 1.60 19.56 8.63
N LYS A 153 1.26 18.34 8.28
CA LYS A 153 0.42 17.45 9.09
C LYS A 153 1.23 16.22 9.48
N VAL A 154 1.12 15.85 10.75
CA VAL A 154 1.73 14.63 11.26
C VAL A 154 0.62 13.76 11.82
N VAL A 155 0.34 12.64 11.16
CA VAL A 155 -0.70 11.70 11.57
C VAL A 155 -0.06 10.50 12.26
N ARG A 156 -0.51 10.22 13.48
CA ARG A 156 -0.05 9.09 14.29
C ARG A 156 -0.99 7.91 14.09
N MET A 157 -0.44 6.77 13.70
CA MET A 157 -1.15 5.50 13.77
C MET A 157 -0.52 4.62 14.85
N PRO A 158 -1.29 4.23 15.89
CA PRO A 158 -0.75 3.46 17.03
C PRO A 158 -0.27 2.06 16.63
N HIS A 159 -0.78 1.56 15.51
CA HIS A 159 -0.42 0.29 14.91
C HIS A 159 -0.05 0.50 13.44
N ASN A 160 0.70 -0.44 12.87
CA ASN A 160 0.90 -0.44 11.44
C ASN A 160 -0.39 -0.99 10.81
N PHE A 161 -1.14 -0.11 10.12
CA PHE A 161 -2.36 -0.44 9.39
C PHE A 161 -2.11 -0.68 7.90
N GLY A 162 -0.84 -0.70 7.50
CA GLY A 162 -0.39 -0.96 6.14
C GLY A 162 -0.26 0.30 5.29
N TYR A 163 0.52 0.18 4.21
CA TYR A 163 0.84 1.30 3.32
C TYR A 163 -0.42 1.91 2.70
N SER A 164 -1.36 1.09 2.21
CA SER A 164 -2.65 1.51 1.66
C SER A 164 -3.44 2.44 2.58
N VAL A 165 -3.51 2.11 3.88
CA VAL A 165 -4.23 2.94 4.86
C VAL A 165 -3.53 4.28 5.04
N ALA A 166 -2.20 4.28 5.13
CA ALA A 166 -1.42 5.51 5.26
C ALA A 166 -1.63 6.44 4.05
N LEU A 167 -1.65 5.88 2.85
CA LEU A 167 -1.96 6.63 1.63
C LEU A 167 -3.38 7.18 1.61
N ASN A 168 -4.37 6.38 2.03
CA ASN A 168 -5.76 6.80 2.06
C ASN A 168 -6.05 7.89 3.10
N VAL A 169 -5.29 7.95 4.21
CA VAL A 169 -5.38 9.07 5.17
C VAL A 169 -5.09 10.40 4.46
N ALA A 170 -4.02 10.47 3.67
CA ALA A 170 -3.67 11.66 2.92
C ALA A 170 -4.58 11.90 1.72
N MET A 171 -5.00 10.85 1.01
CA MET A 171 -5.93 11.00 -0.11
C MET A 171 -7.27 11.59 0.34
N ARG A 172 -7.81 11.17 1.50
CA ARG A 172 -9.03 11.76 2.08
C ARG A 172 -8.87 13.26 2.34
N ASP A 173 -7.74 13.64 2.93
CA ASP A 173 -7.40 15.04 3.22
C ASP A 173 -7.25 15.86 1.93
N ALA A 174 -6.48 15.36 0.95
CA ALA A 174 -6.32 15.96 -0.37
C ALA A 174 -7.66 16.15 -1.10
N LEU A 175 -8.54 15.13 -1.07
CA LEU A 175 -9.86 15.18 -1.70
C LEU A 175 -10.82 16.14 -0.99
N SER A 176 -10.61 16.45 0.30
CA SER A 176 -11.38 17.46 1.02
C SER A 176 -11.05 18.90 0.60
N MET A 177 -9.91 19.11 -0.07
CA MET A 177 -9.47 20.43 -0.53
C MET A 177 -9.99 20.72 -1.96
N PRO A 178 -10.17 21.99 -2.33
CA PRO A 178 -10.55 22.40 -3.68
C PRO A 178 -9.58 21.86 -4.74
N PHE A 179 -10.10 21.66 -5.95
CA PHE A 179 -9.32 21.19 -7.10
C PHE A 179 -8.10 22.08 -7.38
N GLU A 180 -8.25 23.40 -7.23
CA GLU A 180 -7.21 24.38 -7.52
C GLU A 180 -6.08 24.37 -6.48
N GLU A 181 -6.39 23.98 -5.25
CA GLU A 181 -5.43 23.83 -4.16
C GLU A 181 -4.64 22.54 -4.32
N VAL A 182 -5.34 21.42 -4.57
CA VAL A 182 -4.75 20.09 -4.76
C VAL A 182 -5.21 19.45 -6.06
N PRO A 183 -4.62 19.86 -7.21
CA PRO A 183 -4.94 19.26 -8.48
C PRO A 183 -4.31 17.87 -8.63
N PHE A 184 -3.29 17.50 -7.88
CA PHE A 184 -2.77 16.13 -7.85
C PHE A 184 -2.17 15.83 -6.47
N LEU A 185 -2.05 14.55 -6.14
CA LEU A 185 -1.42 14.06 -4.91
C LEU A 185 -0.13 13.35 -5.29
N MET A 186 0.98 13.74 -4.66
CA MET A 186 2.25 13.00 -4.73
C MET A 186 2.41 12.13 -3.49
N MET A 187 3.07 10.99 -3.67
CA MET A 187 3.17 9.91 -2.72
C MET A 187 4.59 9.38 -2.82
N GLY A 188 5.30 9.28 -1.69
CA GLY A 188 6.71 8.97 -1.68
C GLY A 188 7.12 8.04 -0.56
N ASN A 189 7.92 7.05 -0.90
CA ASN A 189 8.85 6.43 0.03
C ASN A 189 9.92 7.47 0.43
N ASN A 190 10.56 7.24 1.57
CA ASN A 190 11.59 8.14 2.09
C ASN A 190 13.01 7.79 1.59
N ASP A 191 13.20 6.62 0.98
CA ASP A 191 14.47 6.12 0.45
C ASP A 191 14.70 6.42 -1.04
N VAL A 192 14.07 7.48 -1.54
CA VAL A 192 14.28 7.99 -2.90
C VAL A 192 15.21 9.19 -2.92
N ARG A 193 15.98 9.34 -4.00
CA ARG A 193 16.80 10.54 -4.28
C ARG A 193 16.57 11.03 -5.70
N PHE A 194 16.41 12.34 -5.84
CA PHE A 194 16.22 13.04 -7.08
C PHE A 194 17.54 13.64 -7.57
N PRO A 195 17.85 13.48 -8.86
CA PRO A 195 18.79 14.34 -9.57
C PRO A 195 18.34 15.80 -9.50
N ALA A 196 19.31 16.71 -9.45
CA ALA A 196 19.04 18.15 -9.48
C ALA A 196 18.23 18.55 -10.72
N GLY A 197 17.24 19.42 -10.54
CA GLY A 197 16.36 19.91 -11.60
C GLY A 197 15.18 19.01 -11.96
N MET A 198 15.12 17.77 -11.48
CA MET A 198 14.09 16.80 -11.84
C MET A 198 12.69 17.26 -11.43
N LEU A 199 12.53 17.62 -10.15
CA LEU A 199 11.23 18.04 -9.65
C LEU A 199 10.82 19.40 -10.22
N GLU A 200 11.75 20.33 -10.40
CA GLU A 200 11.51 21.64 -11.01
C GLU A 200 11.00 21.53 -12.44
N ALA A 201 11.58 20.63 -13.24
CA ALA A 201 11.11 20.35 -14.59
C ALA A 201 9.79 19.57 -14.61
N GLY A 202 9.57 18.72 -13.60
CA GLY A 202 8.40 17.86 -13.49
C GLY A 202 7.12 18.60 -13.10
N MET A 203 7.18 19.52 -12.13
CA MET A 203 5.98 20.16 -11.58
C MET A 203 5.11 20.84 -12.65
N PRO A 204 5.62 21.71 -13.55
CA PRO A 204 4.78 22.33 -14.57
C PRO A 204 4.11 21.33 -15.51
N GLN A 205 4.81 20.24 -15.85
CA GLN A 205 4.27 19.19 -16.72
C GLN A 205 3.15 18.41 -16.03
N MET A 206 3.36 18.03 -14.77
CA MET A 206 2.35 17.34 -13.95
C MET A 206 1.11 18.20 -13.71
N TYR A 207 1.29 19.50 -13.45
CA TYR A 207 0.16 20.43 -13.38
C TYR A 207 -0.64 20.47 -14.68
N ALA A 208 0.02 20.55 -15.84
CA ALA A 208 -0.67 20.56 -17.13
C ALA A 208 -1.52 19.30 -17.33
N GLN A 209 -0.97 18.12 -16.99
CA GLN A 209 -1.72 16.86 -17.07
C GLN A 209 -2.91 16.83 -16.13
N SER A 210 -2.74 17.30 -14.90
CA SER A 210 -3.82 17.21 -13.92
C SER A 210 -4.94 18.22 -14.17
N LEU A 211 -4.58 19.44 -14.58
CA LEU A 211 -5.56 20.48 -14.89
C LEU A 211 -6.41 20.13 -16.12
N ALA A 212 -5.91 19.31 -17.05
CA ALA A 212 -6.68 18.84 -18.19
C ALA A 212 -7.97 18.11 -17.76
N GLY A 213 -7.96 17.44 -16.60
CA GLY A 213 -9.11 16.72 -16.05
C GLY A 213 -10.17 17.60 -15.36
N ARG A 214 -9.96 18.91 -15.19
CA ARG A 214 -10.82 19.78 -14.36
C ARG A 214 -12.27 19.81 -14.82
N ALA A 215 -12.51 20.04 -16.11
CA ALA A 215 -13.86 20.10 -16.66
C ALA A 215 -14.56 18.73 -16.53
N ARG A 216 -13.80 17.64 -16.70
CA ARG A 216 -14.31 16.28 -16.57
C ARG A 216 -14.73 15.96 -15.14
N VAL A 217 -13.98 16.42 -14.13
CA VAL A 217 -14.38 16.29 -12.72
C VAL A 217 -15.73 16.96 -12.46
N ALA A 218 -15.92 18.20 -12.91
CA ALA A 218 -17.18 18.93 -12.71
C ALA A 218 -18.37 18.27 -13.42
N GLU A 219 -18.16 17.74 -14.64
CA GLU A 219 -19.19 16.98 -15.37
C GLU A 219 -19.60 15.71 -14.61
N LEU A 220 -18.63 14.96 -14.09
CA LEU A 220 -18.90 13.74 -13.32
C LEU A 220 -19.59 14.04 -11.99
N GLU A 221 -19.24 15.15 -11.32
CA GLU A 221 -19.96 15.60 -10.12
C GLU A 221 -21.45 15.84 -10.42
N ALA A 222 -21.75 16.50 -11.54
CA ALA A 222 -23.13 16.73 -11.98
C ALA A 222 -23.85 15.42 -12.35
N GLU A 223 -23.18 14.50 -13.06
CA GLU A 223 -23.75 13.19 -13.43
C GLU A 223 -24.07 12.37 -12.18
N VAL A 224 -23.10 12.25 -11.26
CA VAL A 224 -23.23 11.47 -10.02
C VAL A 224 -24.33 12.02 -9.10
N ALA A 225 -24.55 13.32 -9.07
CA ALA A 225 -25.62 13.93 -8.27
C ALA A 225 -27.03 13.49 -8.69
N THR A 226 -27.19 12.87 -9.86
CA THR A 226 -28.47 12.34 -10.34
C THR A 226 -28.75 10.91 -9.89
N GLU A 227 -27.80 10.24 -9.23
CA GLU A 227 -27.96 8.85 -8.79
C GLU A 227 -28.77 8.72 -7.48
N PRO A 228 -29.55 7.63 -7.32
CA PRO A 228 -29.69 6.52 -8.25
C PRO A 228 -30.53 6.89 -9.49
N ASN A 229 -30.13 6.40 -10.66
CA ASN A 229 -30.79 6.69 -11.94
C ASN A 229 -30.99 5.40 -12.78
N GLU A 230 -31.28 5.52 -14.07
CA GLU A 230 -31.52 4.39 -14.97
C GLU A 230 -30.33 3.43 -15.08
N HIS A 231 -29.10 3.90 -14.82
CA HIS A 231 -27.89 3.09 -14.84
C HIS A 231 -27.63 2.36 -13.52
N THR A 232 -28.31 2.75 -12.43
CA THR A 232 -28.14 2.10 -11.12
C THR A 232 -28.81 0.71 -11.11
N PRO A 233 -28.05 -0.38 -10.87
CA PRO A 233 -28.59 -1.72 -10.81
C PRO A 233 -29.67 -1.84 -9.73
N PRO A 234 -30.78 -2.58 -9.98
CA PRO A 234 -31.89 -2.69 -9.03
C PRO A 234 -31.45 -3.03 -7.60
N ARG A 235 -30.47 -3.93 -7.42
CA ARG A 235 -29.94 -4.35 -6.12
C ARG A 235 -29.26 -3.24 -5.29
N PHE A 236 -28.90 -2.12 -5.92
CA PHE A 236 -28.20 -1.00 -5.28
C PHE A 236 -29.04 0.28 -5.21
N ARG A 237 -30.29 0.27 -5.71
CA ARG A 237 -31.15 1.46 -5.68
C ARG A 237 -31.55 1.86 -4.25
N ASP A 238 -31.77 0.89 -3.38
CA ASP A 238 -32.13 1.12 -1.97
C ASP A 238 -30.91 1.22 -1.04
N VAL A 239 -29.72 0.96 -1.61
CA VAL A 239 -28.46 0.79 -0.88
C VAL A 239 -27.35 1.52 -1.65
N PRO A 240 -27.16 2.84 -1.43
CA PRO A 240 -26.18 3.60 -2.19
C PRO A 240 -24.76 3.08 -1.94
N LEU A 241 -24.04 2.82 -3.03
CA LEU A 241 -22.67 2.29 -2.99
C LEU A 241 -21.61 3.32 -2.61
N ARG A 242 -21.97 4.61 -2.61
CA ARG A 242 -21.05 5.72 -2.41
C ARG A 242 -20.70 5.84 -0.92
N SER A 243 -19.63 5.18 -0.51
CA SER A 243 -18.97 5.45 0.77
C SER A 243 -17.56 5.94 0.51
N THR A 244 -17.41 7.25 0.65
CA THR A 244 -16.11 7.93 0.52
C THR A 244 -15.54 8.34 1.87
N ASP A 245 -16.32 8.17 2.95
CA ASP A 245 -16.00 8.60 4.31
C ASP A 245 -15.23 7.55 5.13
N GLY A 246 -15.04 6.34 4.57
CA GLY A 246 -14.37 5.23 5.25
C GLY A 246 -15.14 4.67 6.46
N ARG A 247 -16.41 5.05 6.64
CA ARG A 247 -17.27 4.55 7.74
C ARG A 247 -18.01 3.27 7.36
N HIS A 248 -17.92 2.87 6.10
CA HIS A 248 -18.59 1.70 5.55
C HIS A 248 -17.57 0.63 5.22
N VAL A 249 -18.00 -0.62 5.33
CA VAL A 249 -17.15 -1.77 4.97
C VAL A 249 -16.93 -1.86 3.46
N LEU A 250 -17.85 -1.37 2.63
CA LEU A 250 -17.66 -1.24 1.19
C LEU A 250 -17.21 0.17 0.87
N VAL A 251 -16.09 0.28 0.18
CA VAL A 251 -15.50 1.55 -0.22
C VAL A 251 -15.58 1.65 -1.74
N THR A 252 -16.01 2.80 -2.26
CA THR A 252 -16.09 3.09 -3.70
C THR A 252 -15.55 4.47 -4.00
N SER A 253 -15.35 4.77 -5.28
CA SER A 253 -14.89 6.10 -5.70
C SER A 253 -16.01 7.16 -5.57
N ARG A 254 -15.60 8.42 -5.39
CA ARG A 254 -16.56 9.53 -5.23
C ARG A 254 -17.29 9.84 -6.51
N LEU A 255 -16.61 9.77 -7.65
CA LEU A 255 -17.08 10.32 -8.93
C LEU A 255 -17.12 9.34 -10.10
N LEU A 256 -16.91 8.02 -9.92
CA LEU A 256 -17.23 7.09 -11.00
C LEU A 256 -18.76 6.94 -11.10
N PRO A 257 -19.42 7.37 -12.18
CA PRO A 257 -20.86 7.27 -12.32
C PRO A 257 -21.26 5.82 -12.61
N ASP A 258 -22.46 5.43 -12.18
CA ASP A 258 -23.02 4.10 -12.37
C ASP A 258 -23.01 3.69 -13.85
N ARG A 259 -23.27 4.65 -14.74
CA ARG A 259 -23.16 4.46 -16.19
C ARG A 259 -21.83 3.84 -16.58
N ILE A 260 -20.70 4.39 -16.12
CA ILE A 260 -19.33 3.91 -16.42
C ILE A 260 -18.98 2.68 -15.58
N ARG A 261 -19.37 2.68 -14.30
CA ARG A 261 -19.11 1.62 -13.33
C ARG A 261 -19.58 0.25 -13.83
N TYR A 262 -20.75 0.22 -14.48
CA TYR A 262 -21.37 -1.01 -14.97
C TYR A 262 -21.24 -1.22 -16.49
N MET A 263 -20.48 -0.38 -17.20
CA MET A 263 -20.12 -0.65 -18.60
C MET A 263 -19.38 -1.98 -18.72
N SER A 264 -19.40 -2.55 -19.92
CA SER A 264 -18.45 -3.59 -20.27
C SER A 264 -17.01 -3.05 -20.10
N LYS A 265 -16.08 -3.95 -19.78
CA LYS A 265 -14.67 -3.60 -19.63
C LYS A 265 -14.10 -2.83 -20.84
N ASP A 266 -14.44 -3.25 -22.07
CA ASP A 266 -13.87 -2.67 -23.28
C ASP A 266 -14.39 -1.25 -23.53
N GLU A 267 -15.66 -0.98 -23.21
CA GLU A 267 -16.22 0.37 -23.23
C GLU A 267 -15.60 1.24 -22.11
N ARG A 268 -15.45 0.67 -20.91
CA ARG A 268 -14.89 1.38 -19.76
C ARG A 268 -13.47 1.87 -19.99
N ARG A 269 -12.65 1.10 -20.72
CA ARG A 269 -11.28 1.50 -21.11
C ARG A 269 -11.22 2.72 -22.02
N ASN A 270 -12.35 3.16 -22.60
CA ASN A 270 -12.42 4.38 -23.38
C ASN A 270 -12.88 5.59 -22.56
N ALA A 271 -13.36 5.40 -21.33
CA ALA A 271 -13.96 6.46 -20.53
C ALA A 271 -12.98 7.58 -20.16
N PHE A 272 -11.71 7.24 -19.94
CA PHE A 272 -10.67 8.18 -19.52
C PHE A 272 -9.37 8.10 -20.35
N LYS A 273 -9.47 7.57 -21.58
CA LYS A 273 -8.31 7.30 -22.46
C LYS A 273 -7.45 8.51 -22.82
N ASP A 274 -8.02 9.71 -22.76
CA ASP A 274 -7.37 10.96 -23.13
C ASP A 274 -6.77 11.70 -21.91
N PHE A 275 -6.85 11.11 -20.72
CA PHE A 275 -6.36 11.70 -19.48
C PHE A 275 -5.21 10.90 -18.87
N ALA A 276 -4.26 11.62 -18.29
CA ALA A 276 -3.26 11.03 -17.42
C ALA A 276 -3.87 10.63 -16.08
N GLY A 277 -3.51 9.44 -15.60
CA GLY A 277 -3.85 8.98 -14.25
C GLY A 277 -2.65 9.05 -13.33
N PRO A 278 -1.72 8.08 -13.44
CA PRO A 278 -0.46 8.13 -12.71
C PRO A 278 0.51 9.14 -13.32
N LEU A 279 1.23 9.82 -12.44
CA LEU A 279 2.25 10.83 -12.72
C LEU A 279 3.59 10.33 -12.19
N TYR A 280 4.55 10.07 -13.06
CA TYR A 280 5.90 9.66 -12.69
C TYR A 280 6.87 10.82 -12.86
N VAL A 281 7.73 11.03 -11.85
CA VAL A 281 8.75 12.11 -11.83
C VAL A 281 9.88 11.88 -12.82
N ASP A 282 9.95 10.69 -13.42
CA ASP A 282 10.87 10.33 -14.49
C ASP A 282 10.26 9.28 -15.44
N HIS A 283 11.12 8.66 -16.26
CA HIS A 283 10.74 7.65 -17.24
C HIS A 283 10.51 6.25 -16.64
N ASN A 284 10.88 6.01 -15.38
CA ASN A 284 10.67 4.72 -14.74
C ASN A 284 9.22 4.60 -14.27
N VAL A 285 8.59 3.46 -14.56
CA VAL A 285 7.30 3.09 -13.98
C VAL A 285 7.56 2.54 -12.58
N GLU A 286 7.99 3.42 -11.68
CA GLU A 286 8.33 3.08 -10.29
C GLU A 286 7.41 3.83 -9.33
N THR A 287 6.81 3.08 -8.41
CA THR A 287 5.81 3.55 -7.45
C THR A 287 6.43 3.95 -6.11
N ALA A 288 7.76 4.10 -6.06
CA ALA A 288 8.48 4.60 -4.90
C ALA A 288 8.33 6.11 -4.72
N PHE A 289 8.14 6.87 -5.80
CA PHE A 289 7.74 8.28 -5.74
C PHE A 289 6.97 8.68 -6.99
N TRP A 290 5.66 8.86 -6.84
CA TRP A 290 4.75 9.04 -7.96
C TRP A 290 3.51 9.82 -7.49
N GLY A 291 2.65 10.19 -8.41
CA GLY A 291 1.43 10.92 -8.09
C GLY A 291 0.22 10.47 -8.88
N LEU A 292 -0.92 11.02 -8.47
CA LEU A 292 -2.23 10.76 -9.05
C LEU A 292 -2.90 12.09 -9.40
N THR A 293 -3.39 12.20 -10.64
CA THR A 293 -4.23 13.35 -11.01
C THR A 293 -5.51 13.38 -10.17
N ARG A 294 -6.08 14.58 -9.95
CA ARG A 294 -7.34 14.72 -9.21
C ARG A 294 -8.46 13.91 -9.85
N LEU A 295 -8.57 13.93 -11.18
CA LEU A 295 -9.54 13.11 -11.90
C LEU A 295 -9.37 11.62 -11.59
N ALA A 296 -8.14 11.09 -11.63
CA ALA A 296 -7.89 9.67 -11.35
C ALA A 296 -8.22 9.28 -9.91
N MET A 297 -7.88 10.10 -8.91
CA MET A 297 -8.25 9.85 -7.51
C MET A 297 -9.77 9.75 -7.35
N GLU A 298 -10.50 10.68 -7.96
CA GLU A 298 -11.95 10.80 -7.80
C GLU A 298 -12.75 9.64 -8.40
N VAL A 299 -12.26 9.03 -9.49
CA VAL A 299 -12.99 7.97 -10.22
C VAL A 299 -12.41 6.57 -9.99
N THR A 300 -11.15 6.46 -9.59
CA THR A 300 -10.53 5.17 -9.24
C THR A 300 -10.86 4.79 -7.79
N GLY A 301 -11.02 5.79 -6.93
CA GLY A 301 -11.29 5.62 -5.50
C GLY A 301 -10.02 5.46 -4.69
N TYR A 302 -10.13 4.86 -3.51
CA TYR A 302 -9.03 4.68 -2.57
C TYR A 302 -8.16 3.45 -2.91
N PHE A 303 -6.99 3.36 -2.27
CA PHE A 303 -6.18 2.13 -2.25
C PHE A 303 -6.92 1.04 -1.47
N ASP A 304 -6.80 -0.21 -1.90
CA ASP A 304 -7.44 -1.33 -1.23
C ASP A 304 -6.72 -1.64 0.09
N GLU A 305 -7.36 -1.30 1.20
CA GLU A 305 -6.82 -1.42 2.56
C GLU A 305 -6.66 -2.88 3.03
N ASN A 306 -7.01 -3.86 2.19
CA ASN A 306 -6.68 -5.27 2.45
C ASN A 306 -5.29 -5.69 1.94
N CYS A 307 -4.64 -4.87 1.10
CA CYS A 307 -3.23 -5.02 0.75
C CYS A 307 -2.39 -4.58 1.97
N TYR A 308 -2.01 -5.56 2.80
CA TYR A 308 -1.41 -5.38 4.11
C TYR A 308 -0.27 -6.38 4.35
N PRO A 309 0.84 -5.96 5.00
CA PRO A 309 1.14 -4.60 5.47
C PRO A 309 1.69 -3.70 4.36
N ALA A 310 2.10 -4.27 3.24
CA ALA A 310 2.60 -3.57 2.06
C ALA A 310 2.51 -4.49 0.83
N TYR A 311 2.86 -3.92 -0.31
CA TYR A 311 2.90 -4.51 -1.64
C TYR A 311 1.54 -4.85 -2.25
N TYR A 312 1.49 -4.72 -3.58
CA TYR A 312 0.33 -4.91 -4.45
C TYR A 312 -0.74 -3.83 -4.37
N GLU A 313 -0.70 -2.90 -3.41
CA GLU A 313 -1.64 -1.79 -3.37
C GLU A 313 -1.50 -0.85 -4.57
N ASP A 314 -0.27 -0.57 -4.95
CA ASP A 314 0.10 0.24 -6.11
C ASP A 314 -0.30 -0.45 -7.42
N THR A 315 -0.04 -1.76 -7.49
CA THR A 315 -0.29 -2.62 -8.61
C THR A 315 -1.80 -2.77 -8.83
N ASP A 316 -2.57 -2.94 -7.76
CA ASP A 316 -4.03 -2.92 -7.79
C ASP A 316 -4.57 -1.57 -8.27
N TYR A 317 -4.05 -0.47 -7.71
CA TYR A 317 -4.52 0.88 -8.04
C TYR A 317 -4.25 1.25 -9.50
N VAL A 318 -3.02 1.05 -9.97
CA VAL A 318 -2.63 1.28 -11.37
C VAL A 318 -3.45 0.41 -12.32
N ARG A 319 -3.74 -0.84 -11.94
CA ARG A 319 -4.58 -1.72 -12.74
C ARG A 319 -6.03 -1.23 -12.84
N ARG A 320 -6.60 -0.72 -11.75
CA ARG A 320 -7.94 -0.11 -11.79
C ARG A 320 -7.96 1.14 -12.69
N MET A 321 -6.95 2.00 -12.60
CA MET A 321 -6.79 3.15 -13.51
C MET A 321 -6.70 2.71 -14.98
N TRP A 322 -5.91 1.67 -15.27
CA TRP A 322 -5.77 1.16 -16.62
C TRP A 322 -7.07 0.55 -17.18
N LEU A 323 -7.86 -0.13 -16.33
CA LEU A 323 -9.18 -0.64 -16.70
C LEU A 323 -10.22 0.48 -16.92
N LEU A 324 -9.97 1.68 -16.38
CA LEU A 324 -10.72 2.91 -16.66
C LEU A 324 -10.21 3.66 -17.90
N GLY A 325 -9.06 3.26 -18.45
CA GLY A 325 -8.47 3.82 -19.66
C GLY A 325 -7.37 4.85 -19.45
N PHE A 326 -7.04 5.24 -18.21
CA PHE A 326 -6.03 6.27 -17.96
C PHE A 326 -4.66 5.92 -18.57
N GLN A 327 -3.95 6.95 -19.02
CA GLN A 327 -2.57 6.84 -19.47
C GLN A 327 -1.59 7.18 -18.35
N SER A 328 -0.42 6.56 -18.38
CA SER A 328 0.71 6.98 -17.54
C SER A 328 1.40 8.19 -18.14
N PHE A 329 1.62 9.21 -17.30
CA PHE A 329 2.46 10.34 -17.66
C PHE A 329 3.85 10.21 -17.06
N HIS A 330 4.86 10.48 -17.87
CA HIS A 330 6.28 10.47 -17.49
C HIS A 330 6.90 11.82 -17.77
N VAL A 331 7.54 12.40 -16.76
CA VAL A 331 8.35 13.61 -16.93
C VAL A 331 9.52 13.29 -17.87
N ARG A 332 9.69 14.15 -18.87
CA ARG A 332 10.74 14.01 -19.90
C ARG A 332 12.03 14.72 -19.49
N GLY A 333 13.16 14.29 -20.05
CA GLY A 333 14.46 14.97 -19.93
C GLY A 333 15.41 14.40 -18.88
N PHE A 334 15.00 13.35 -18.16
CA PHE A 334 15.79 12.68 -17.12
C PHE A 334 16.06 11.21 -17.44
N GLU A 335 15.97 10.82 -18.70
CA GLU A 335 16.13 9.42 -19.16
C GLU A 335 17.53 8.87 -18.83
N ARG A 336 18.55 9.73 -18.81
CA ARG A 336 19.95 9.34 -18.53
C ARG A 336 20.31 9.34 -17.04
N ARG A 337 19.49 9.97 -16.20
CA ARG A 337 19.71 10.10 -14.76
C ARG A 337 18.35 9.98 -14.08
N PRO A 338 17.86 8.74 -13.88
CA PRO A 338 16.58 8.53 -13.22
C PRO A 338 16.64 8.90 -11.73
N MET A 339 15.47 8.98 -11.12
CA MET A 339 15.31 8.93 -9.68
C MET A 339 15.97 7.64 -9.18
N ARG A 340 16.70 7.75 -8.06
CA ARG A 340 17.27 6.59 -7.39
C ARG A 340 16.33 6.17 -6.27
N HIS A 341 15.61 5.07 -6.45
CA HIS A 341 15.03 4.33 -5.34
C HIS A 341 16.09 3.40 -4.79
N ILE A 342 16.56 3.70 -3.57
CA ILE A 342 17.65 2.94 -2.96
C ILE A 342 17.13 1.58 -2.47
N GLY A 343 15.86 1.52 -2.09
CA GLY A 343 15.23 0.36 -1.51
C GLY A 343 15.75 0.08 -0.09
N GLY A 344 15.18 -0.96 0.51
CA GLY A 344 15.63 -1.45 1.81
C GLY A 344 15.11 -0.66 3.01
N GLY A 345 14.04 0.15 2.86
CA GLY A 345 13.35 0.80 3.99
C GLY A 345 12.90 -0.18 5.09
N SER A 346 12.80 -1.48 4.79
CA SER A 346 12.56 -2.56 5.77
C SER A 346 13.68 -3.62 5.86
N VAL A 347 14.90 -3.32 5.38
CA VAL A 347 16.08 -4.18 5.54
C VAL A 347 17.12 -3.50 6.42
N VAL A 348 16.73 -3.34 7.69
CA VAL A 348 17.66 -3.39 8.82
C VAL A 348 17.91 -4.87 9.20
N GLY A 349 17.80 -5.76 8.21
CA GLY A 349 18.13 -7.19 8.26
C GLY A 349 19.63 -7.45 8.42
N VAL A 350 20.46 -6.41 8.58
CA VAL A 350 21.86 -6.62 8.95
C VAL A 350 21.89 -7.03 10.42
N GLY A 351 22.11 -8.30 10.69
CA GLY A 351 22.32 -8.81 12.06
C GLY A 351 23.46 -8.11 12.81
N LYS A 352 24.31 -7.34 12.11
CA LYS A 352 25.41 -6.53 12.66
C LYS A 352 25.02 -5.06 12.95
N PHE A 353 23.83 -4.58 12.57
CA PHE A 353 23.40 -3.21 12.88
C PHE A 353 23.26 -3.02 14.40
N LYS A 354 23.94 -2.01 14.93
CA LYS A 354 23.85 -1.61 16.34
C LYS A 354 23.27 -0.20 16.40
N PRO A 355 21.98 -0.04 16.73
CA PRO A 355 21.39 1.28 16.83
C PRO A 355 21.99 2.05 18.01
N ALA A 356 22.00 3.38 17.90
CA ALA A 356 22.16 4.24 19.07
C ALA A 356 21.10 3.88 20.15
N PRO A 357 21.36 4.09 21.46
CA PRO A 357 20.46 3.64 22.53
C PRO A 357 19.01 4.12 22.41
N HIS A 358 18.81 5.35 21.91
CA HIS A 358 17.50 5.98 21.71
C HIS A 358 16.71 5.40 20.52
N LEU A 359 17.32 4.51 19.72
CA LEU A 359 16.74 3.82 18.56
C LEU A 359 16.61 2.30 18.80
N SER A 360 16.70 1.85 20.06
CA SER A 360 16.73 0.43 20.43
C SER A 360 15.42 -0.33 20.16
N ASP A 361 14.31 0.38 19.96
CA ASP A 361 12.99 -0.16 19.61
C ASP A 361 12.82 -0.44 18.11
N ILE A 362 13.69 0.10 17.27
CA ILE A 362 13.63 -0.06 15.80
C ILE A 362 13.90 -1.51 15.37
N PRO A 363 14.99 -2.20 15.81
CA PRO A 363 15.29 -3.53 15.29
C PRO A 363 14.19 -4.59 15.54
N PRO A 364 13.56 -4.68 16.74
CA PRO A 364 12.44 -5.58 16.94
C PRO A 364 11.26 -5.30 16.00
N PHE A 365 10.90 -4.02 15.80
CA PHE A 365 9.80 -3.65 14.92
C PHE A 365 10.04 -4.05 13.46
N ILE A 366 11.26 -3.82 12.96
CA ILE A 366 11.61 -4.15 11.58
C ILE A 366 11.62 -5.66 11.36
N ARG A 367 12.25 -6.43 12.25
CA ARG A 367 12.28 -7.90 12.13
C ARG A 367 10.88 -8.49 12.18
N ALA A 368 10.01 -7.97 13.04
CA ALA A 368 8.62 -8.37 13.09
C ALA A 368 7.87 -8.01 11.79
N SER A 369 8.05 -6.79 11.27
CA SER A 369 7.39 -6.35 10.04
C SER A 369 7.88 -7.14 8.81
N ALA A 370 9.18 -7.40 8.71
CA ALA A 370 9.76 -8.25 7.67
C ALA A 370 9.21 -9.68 7.73
N TYR A 371 9.07 -10.23 8.94
CA TYR A 371 8.43 -11.52 9.14
C TYR A 371 6.98 -11.53 8.61
N ILE A 372 6.16 -10.52 8.91
CA ILE A 372 4.78 -10.43 8.39
C ILE A 372 4.76 -10.29 6.86
N VAL A 373 5.65 -9.47 6.29
CA VAL A 373 5.78 -9.30 4.83
C VAL A 373 6.12 -10.63 4.14
N ASN A 374 7.02 -11.42 4.73
CA ASN A 374 7.43 -12.73 4.20
C ASN A 374 6.32 -13.79 4.23
N LEU A 375 5.24 -13.56 4.99
CA LEU A 375 4.03 -14.39 4.93
C LEU A 375 3.14 -14.08 3.72
N VAL A 376 3.51 -13.07 2.91
CA VAL A 376 2.94 -12.77 1.59
C VAL A 376 1.41 -12.65 1.57
N PHE A 377 0.83 -12.09 2.65
CA PHE A 377 -0.61 -11.92 2.80
C PHE A 377 -1.25 -11.06 1.71
N SER A 378 -0.62 -9.94 1.31
CA SER A 378 -1.09 -9.09 0.19
C SER A 378 -1.10 -9.81 -1.14
N TYR A 379 -0.10 -10.66 -1.39
CA TYR A 379 -0.03 -11.46 -2.61
C TYR A 379 -1.19 -12.43 -2.69
N HIS A 380 -1.42 -13.22 -1.63
CA HIS A 380 -2.54 -14.17 -1.60
C HIS A 380 -3.88 -13.46 -1.79
N TYR A 381 -4.09 -12.35 -1.07
CA TYR A 381 -5.25 -11.49 -1.21
C TYR A 381 -5.47 -11.05 -2.67
N THR A 382 -4.44 -10.44 -3.27
CA THR A 382 -4.51 -9.91 -4.64
C THR A 382 -4.76 -11.01 -5.67
N MET A 383 -4.13 -12.17 -5.51
CA MET A 383 -4.37 -13.32 -6.39
C MET A 383 -5.81 -13.82 -6.29
N GLY A 384 -6.40 -13.80 -5.09
CA GLY A 384 -7.82 -14.10 -4.88
C GLY A 384 -8.73 -13.04 -5.53
N LYS A 385 -8.47 -11.75 -5.27
CA LYS A 385 -9.22 -10.61 -5.82
C LYS A 385 -9.32 -10.67 -7.35
N TYR A 386 -8.26 -11.05 -8.04
CA TYR A 386 -8.24 -11.12 -9.51
C TYR A 386 -8.47 -12.54 -10.07
N GLU A 387 -8.79 -13.53 -9.23
CA GLU A 387 -8.97 -14.93 -9.61
C GLU A 387 -7.79 -15.46 -10.46
N LEU A 388 -6.56 -15.29 -9.97
CA LEU A 388 -5.33 -15.68 -10.64
C LEU A 388 -4.70 -16.92 -9.97
N PRO A 389 -5.26 -18.14 -10.18
CA PRO A 389 -4.69 -19.35 -9.59
C PRO A 389 -3.31 -19.64 -10.19
N GLY A 390 -2.34 -19.97 -9.34
CA GLY A 390 -1.00 -20.37 -9.75
C GLY A 390 0.03 -19.24 -9.86
N GLY A 391 -0.29 -18.04 -9.34
CA GLY A 391 0.74 -17.08 -8.92
C GLY A 391 1.51 -16.35 -10.01
N ARG A 392 1.15 -16.58 -11.27
CA ARG A 392 1.69 -15.77 -12.35
C ARG A 392 0.89 -14.49 -12.36
N TRP A 393 1.52 -13.38 -11.98
CA TRP A 393 1.05 -12.03 -12.26
C TRP A 393 1.33 -11.78 -13.75
N PRO A 394 0.39 -11.97 -14.68
CA PRO A 394 0.70 -11.85 -16.08
C PRO A 394 0.25 -10.48 -16.52
N ASP A 395 1.20 -9.69 -17.00
CA ASP A 395 0.86 -8.70 -18.02
C ASP A 395 -0.15 -9.34 -19.04
N ARG A 396 -1.22 -8.60 -19.38
CA ARG A 396 -2.20 -8.81 -20.50
C ARG A 396 -3.58 -9.43 -20.31
N ARG A 397 -3.99 -10.08 -19.20
CA ARG A 397 -5.31 -10.78 -19.19
C ARG A 397 -6.56 -9.95 -18.89
N ASN A 398 -6.50 -8.62 -18.81
CA ASN A 398 -7.71 -7.79 -18.73
C ASN A 398 -8.71 -8.24 -17.63
N LYS A 399 -8.25 -8.89 -16.53
CA LYS A 399 -9.17 -9.39 -15.51
C LYS A 399 -9.57 -8.24 -14.60
N GLU A 400 -10.86 -8.06 -14.45
CA GLU A 400 -11.47 -7.18 -13.46
C GLU A 400 -11.33 -7.79 -12.07
N PRO A 401 -11.26 -6.96 -11.02
CA PRO A 401 -11.31 -7.45 -9.65
C PRO A 401 -12.70 -8.03 -9.36
N TYR A 402 -12.75 -9.05 -8.53
CA TYR A 402 -13.97 -9.66 -7.99
C TYR A 402 -15.00 -10.10 -9.04
N LEU A 403 -14.54 -10.69 -10.14
CA LEU A 403 -15.39 -11.07 -11.28
C LEU A 403 -16.58 -11.94 -10.84
N SER A 404 -16.35 -12.94 -9.98
CA SER A 404 -17.40 -13.82 -9.45
C SER A 404 -18.29 -13.18 -8.38
N GLN A 405 -17.85 -12.14 -7.68
CA GLN A 405 -18.65 -11.44 -6.66
C GLN A 405 -19.44 -10.26 -7.22
N HIS A 406 -19.24 -9.92 -8.50
CA HIS A 406 -19.87 -8.79 -9.18
C HIS A 406 -19.68 -7.46 -8.44
N LEU A 407 -18.53 -7.25 -7.80
CA LEU A 407 -18.20 -5.94 -7.24
C LEU A 407 -17.75 -5.00 -8.37
N PRO A 408 -18.10 -3.71 -8.28
CA PRO A 408 -17.56 -2.70 -9.19
C PRO A 408 -16.03 -2.64 -9.20
N LEU A 409 -15.46 -2.17 -10.31
CA LEU A 409 -14.02 -1.99 -10.47
C LEU A 409 -13.40 -1.08 -9.40
N ASP A 410 -14.09 -0.01 -9.03
CA ASP A 410 -13.65 0.98 -8.05
C ASP A 410 -13.94 0.58 -6.60
N ALA A 411 -14.49 -0.63 -6.39
CA ALA A 411 -14.89 -1.11 -5.09
C ALA A 411 -13.84 -2.02 -4.44
N TYR A 412 -13.72 -1.91 -3.12
CA TYR A 412 -13.19 -2.98 -2.28
C TYR A 412 -14.01 -3.06 -0.99
N VAL A 413 -13.95 -4.21 -0.32
CA VAL A 413 -14.59 -4.40 0.97
C VAL A 413 -13.53 -4.59 2.04
N LEU A 414 -13.52 -3.74 3.05
CA LEU A 414 -12.61 -3.79 4.18
C LEU A 414 -12.87 -5.06 5.01
N ASN A 415 -11.86 -5.94 5.08
CA ASN A 415 -11.90 -7.13 5.90
C ASN A 415 -11.40 -6.82 7.31
N GLU A 416 -12.25 -6.18 8.12
CA GLU A 416 -11.91 -5.73 9.48
C GLU A 416 -11.37 -6.86 10.37
N ARG A 417 -11.93 -8.07 10.24
CA ARG A 417 -11.51 -9.26 11.03
C ARG A 417 -10.10 -9.71 10.67
N ARG A 418 -9.77 -9.75 9.38
CA ARG A 418 -8.43 -10.08 8.91
C ARG A 418 -7.44 -9.01 9.33
N ASN A 419 -7.79 -7.73 9.17
CA ASN A 419 -6.92 -6.62 9.55
C ASN A 419 -6.61 -6.65 11.06
N ALA A 420 -7.62 -6.87 11.91
CA ALA A 420 -7.41 -7.04 13.34
C ALA A 420 -6.50 -8.24 13.69
N ALA A 421 -6.68 -9.38 13.03
CA ALA A 421 -5.82 -10.55 13.21
C ALA A 421 -4.36 -10.30 12.80
N LEU A 422 -4.15 -9.58 11.70
CA LEU A 422 -2.81 -9.21 11.21
C LEU A 422 -2.12 -8.22 12.16
N THR A 423 -2.84 -7.22 12.67
CA THR A 423 -2.33 -6.30 13.68
C THR A 423 -1.91 -7.04 14.95
N GLU A 424 -2.72 -8.00 15.42
CA GLU A 424 -2.38 -8.80 16.60
C GLU A 424 -1.17 -9.71 16.33
N LEU A 425 -1.07 -10.31 15.15
CA LEU A 425 0.09 -11.11 14.76
C LEU A 425 1.38 -10.28 14.76
N GLN A 426 1.34 -9.06 14.21
CA GLN A 426 2.49 -8.16 14.23
C GLN A 426 2.87 -7.76 15.66
N ARG A 427 1.89 -7.48 16.53
CA ARG A 427 2.14 -7.18 17.94
C ARG A 427 2.83 -8.34 18.65
N ILE A 428 2.40 -9.57 18.42
CA ILE A 428 3.04 -10.79 18.95
C ILE A 428 4.48 -10.89 18.42
N ALA A 429 4.69 -10.70 17.11
CA ALA A 429 6.01 -10.76 16.51
C ALA A 429 6.97 -9.71 17.08
N ILE A 430 6.53 -8.47 17.31
CA ILE A 430 7.33 -7.41 17.93
C ILE A 430 7.75 -7.81 19.36
N ASN A 431 6.80 -8.34 20.15
CA ASN A 431 7.08 -8.77 21.51
C ASN A 431 8.10 -9.91 21.55
N GLU A 432 7.97 -10.90 20.68
CA GLU A 432 8.93 -11.99 20.57
C GLU A 432 10.33 -11.49 20.20
N GLU A 433 10.43 -10.60 19.21
CA GLU A 433 11.71 -10.00 18.81
C GLU A 433 12.34 -9.12 19.88
N THR A 434 11.51 -8.50 20.72
CA THR A 434 11.96 -7.74 21.88
C THR A 434 12.48 -8.67 22.96
N LEU A 435 11.79 -9.78 23.28
CA LEU A 435 12.24 -10.71 24.32
C LEU A 435 13.50 -11.49 23.93
N LYS A 436 13.66 -11.83 22.64
CA LYS A 436 14.85 -12.50 22.09
C LYS A 436 16.14 -11.69 22.30
N SER A 437 16.07 -10.36 22.34
CA SER A 437 17.25 -9.53 22.65
C SER A 437 17.64 -9.58 24.13
N PHE A 438 16.73 -9.98 25.03
CA PHE A 438 16.95 -10.03 26.48
C PHE A 438 17.21 -11.43 27.06
N LYS A 439 16.77 -12.53 26.43
CA LYS A 439 16.92 -13.90 26.98
C LYS A 439 17.54 -14.90 25.98
N ARG A 440 18.36 -15.84 26.47
CA ARG A 440 18.88 -16.96 25.67
C ARG A 440 17.73 -17.88 25.21
N ARG A 441 17.68 -18.05 23.88
CA ARG A 441 16.84 -18.95 23.06
C ARG A 441 16.58 -20.29 23.76
N ASN A 442 15.33 -20.62 24.09
CA ASN A 442 14.96 -22.02 24.35
C ASN A 442 13.52 -22.40 23.95
N THR A 443 12.74 -21.49 23.36
CA THR A 443 11.43 -21.84 22.77
C THR A 443 11.29 -21.22 21.39
N LEU A 444 11.43 -22.05 20.35
CA LEU A 444 11.31 -21.72 18.93
C LEU A 444 9.84 -21.73 18.48
N VAL A 445 8.94 -21.07 19.22
CA VAL A 445 7.53 -21.00 18.82
C VAL A 445 7.36 -19.79 17.91
N SER A 446 6.79 -20.00 16.71
CA SER A 446 6.57 -18.89 15.78
C SER A 446 5.43 -17.98 16.26
N PRO A 447 5.43 -16.69 15.89
CA PRO A 447 4.32 -15.78 16.18
C PRO A 447 2.94 -16.31 15.76
N GLU A 448 2.81 -17.07 14.65
CA GLU A 448 1.50 -17.64 14.29
C GLU A 448 1.06 -18.74 15.24
N VAL A 449 1.97 -19.60 15.72
CA VAL A 449 1.62 -20.65 16.68
C VAL A 449 1.20 -20.04 18.01
N ILE A 450 1.87 -18.96 18.44
CA ILE A 450 1.45 -18.19 19.63
C ILE A 450 0.05 -17.61 19.42
N LEU A 451 -0.22 -17.03 18.24
CA LEU A 451 -1.55 -16.51 17.93
C LEU A 451 -2.60 -17.62 17.92
N GLU A 452 -2.33 -18.77 17.31
CA GLU A 452 -3.25 -19.91 17.27
C GLU A 452 -3.61 -20.42 18.67
N GLN A 453 -2.61 -20.52 19.57
CA GLN A 453 -2.80 -20.94 20.95
C GLN A 453 -3.59 -19.92 21.77
N LYS A 454 -3.37 -18.62 21.54
CA LYS A 454 -4.01 -17.52 22.27
C LYS A 454 -5.43 -17.24 21.77
N ASP A 455 -5.60 -17.24 20.45
CA ASP A 455 -6.84 -16.89 19.75
C ASP A 455 -6.92 -17.63 18.40
N GLY A 456 -7.42 -18.87 18.45
CA GLY A 456 -7.63 -19.69 17.27
C GLY A 456 -8.63 -19.10 16.26
N ALA A 457 -9.50 -18.16 16.67
CA ALA A 457 -10.40 -17.47 15.75
C ALA A 457 -9.65 -16.39 14.94
N ALA A 458 -8.82 -15.58 15.60
CA ALA A 458 -7.94 -14.63 14.92
C ALA A 458 -6.98 -15.33 13.95
N PHE A 459 -6.39 -16.46 14.35
CA PHE A 459 -5.54 -17.25 13.46
C PHE A 459 -6.27 -17.72 12.19
N LYS A 460 -7.52 -18.19 12.31
CA LYS A 460 -8.34 -18.53 11.13
C LYS A 460 -8.60 -17.33 10.24
N ASN A 461 -8.82 -16.14 10.82
CA ASN A 461 -9.07 -14.91 10.07
C ASN A 461 -7.88 -14.46 9.21
N LEU A 462 -6.63 -14.82 9.56
CA LEU A 462 -5.45 -14.51 8.73
C LEU A 462 -5.54 -15.10 7.32
N ARG A 463 -6.19 -16.26 7.19
CA ARG A 463 -6.29 -17.01 5.92
C ARG A 463 -7.49 -16.60 5.08
N MET A 464 -8.30 -15.63 5.51
CA MET A 464 -9.46 -15.16 4.75
C MET A 464 -9.00 -14.29 3.57
N VAL A 465 -8.78 -14.92 2.42
CA VAL A 465 -8.36 -14.27 1.18
C VAL A 465 -9.56 -13.63 0.45
N ALA A 466 -10.73 -14.26 0.52
CA ALA A 466 -11.93 -13.82 -0.18
C ALA A 466 -13.08 -13.59 0.82
N LEU A 467 -13.86 -12.56 0.54
CA LEU A 467 -15.15 -12.31 1.18
C LEU A 467 -16.19 -13.14 0.42
N ASP A 468 -16.25 -14.44 0.74
CA ASP A 468 -17.12 -15.39 0.05
C ASP A 468 -18.59 -14.96 0.11
N TYR A 469 -19.19 -14.80 -1.08
CA TYR A 469 -20.62 -14.57 -1.31
C TYR A 469 -21.24 -13.52 -0.37
N VAL A 470 -20.59 -12.37 -0.23
CA VAL A 470 -21.09 -11.28 0.61
C VAL A 470 -22.34 -10.66 -0.02
N LEU A 471 -23.44 -10.74 0.73
CA LEU A 471 -24.61 -9.91 0.52
C LEU A 471 -24.42 -8.61 1.32
N TYR A 472 -25.00 -7.51 0.84
CA TYR A 472 -24.93 -6.22 1.54
C TYR A 472 -26.30 -5.83 2.03
N TYR A 473 -26.35 -5.15 3.17
CA TYR A 473 -27.58 -4.55 3.67
C TYR A 473 -27.28 -3.20 4.31
N ARG A 474 -28.29 -2.33 4.31
CA ARG A 474 -28.25 -1.04 4.98
C ARG A 474 -28.62 -1.22 6.46
N ASP A 475 -27.78 -0.68 7.34
CA ASP A 475 -27.95 -0.63 8.80
C ASP A 475 -27.83 0.82 9.24
N GLY A 476 -28.98 1.51 9.30
CA GLY A 476 -29.03 2.97 9.51
C GLY A 476 -28.36 3.75 8.36
N ASP A 477 -27.30 4.49 8.70
CA ASP A 477 -26.46 5.24 7.76
C ASP A 477 -25.27 4.41 7.23
N LYS A 478 -25.12 3.15 7.64
CA LYS A 478 -23.97 2.31 7.28
C LYS A 478 -24.34 1.19 6.33
N LEU A 479 -23.43 0.87 5.43
CA LEU A 479 -23.46 -0.39 4.70
C LEU A 479 -22.77 -1.47 5.52
N ARG A 480 -23.41 -2.64 5.60
CA ARG A 480 -22.88 -3.81 6.29
C ARG A 480 -22.81 -5.01 5.35
N VAL A 481 -21.88 -5.89 5.68
CA VAL A 481 -21.72 -7.21 5.06
C VAL A 481 -22.64 -8.18 5.79
N ALA A 482 -23.64 -8.71 5.08
CA ALA A 482 -24.32 -9.94 5.48
C ALA A 482 -23.40 -11.11 5.17
N LEU A 483 -22.89 -11.73 6.24
CA LEU A 483 -22.12 -12.97 6.11
C LEU A 483 -23.06 -14.06 5.61
N SER A 484 -22.71 -14.70 4.49
CA SER A 484 -23.46 -15.88 4.06
C SER A 484 -23.37 -16.94 5.16
N ARG A 485 -24.51 -17.31 5.73
CA ARG A 485 -24.62 -18.57 6.47
C ARG A 485 -24.62 -19.69 5.45
N VAL A 486 -23.44 -20.09 4.97
CA VAL A 486 -23.31 -21.44 4.43
C VAL A 486 -23.48 -22.36 5.64
N ASN A 487 -24.69 -22.93 5.75
CA ASN A 487 -25.30 -23.66 6.87
C ASN A 487 -26.06 -22.82 7.91
N SER A 488 -27.24 -22.32 7.53
CA SER A 488 -28.41 -22.47 8.40
C SER A 488 -29.62 -22.95 7.61
N THR A 489 -29.73 -24.27 7.44
CA THR A 489 -31.00 -24.89 7.75
C THR A 489 -31.37 -24.50 9.19
N VAL A 490 -32.60 -24.04 9.39
CA VAL A 490 -33.29 -23.70 10.65
C VAL A 490 -33.48 -22.18 10.94
N ALA A 491 -34.75 -21.79 10.80
CA ALA A 491 -35.52 -20.69 11.44
C ALA A 491 -35.14 -19.22 11.11
N ALA A 492 -36.07 -18.33 10.75
CA ALA A 492 -37.55 -18.31 10.80
C ALA A 492 -38.12 -17.54 9.61
#